data_AF-A0A935S799-F1
#
_entry.id   AF-A0A935S799-F1
#
_cell.length_a   1.000
_cell.length_b   1.000
_cell.length_c   1.000
_cell.angle_alpha   90.00
_cell.angle_beta   90.00
_cell.angle_gamma   90.00
#
_symmetry.space_group_name_H-M   'P 1'
#
loop_
_entity.id
_entity.type
_entity.pdbx_description
1 polymer ?
#
loop_
_entity_poly.entity_id
_entity_poly.type
_entity_poly.pdbx_seq_one_letter_code
_entity_poly.pdbx_strand_id
1 'polypeptide(L)'
;MNSYQIADLERLTGIKAHTIRIWEKRYNLIEPHRTSTNIRYYDDDQARKLLKVSTLLAQGIKISKISEFSDKEINSRIQELQHVVSEDAICTGFINELTAAMLAFDETAFEKHFLQQLFDLECIKLCSKYSIHFYTKQD
;
A
#
# COMPACT_ATOMS: atom_id res chain seq x y z
N MET A 1 4.14 16.65 -12.33
CA MET A 1 4.92 16.02 -11.24
C MET A 1 4.69 16.83 -9.99
N ASN A 2 4.00 16.23 -9.02
CA ASN A 2 3.88 16.85 -7.71
C ASN A 2 5.19 16.70 -6.95
N SER A 3 5.40 17.60 -5.99
CA SER A 3 6.56 17.59 -5.11
C SER A 3 6.07 17.45 -3.68
N TYR A 4 6.55 16.43 -2.99
CA TYR A 4 6.17 16.09 -1.63
C TYR A 4 7.28 16.45 -0.66
N GLN A 5 6.92 16.99 0.49
CA GLN A 5 7.81 17.08 1.63
C GLN A 5 7.78 15.76 2.42
N ILE A 6 8.78 15.54 3.28
CA ILE A 6 8.82 14.34 4.12
C ILE A 6 7.58 14.19 5.02
N ALA A 7 6.97 15.31 5.42
CA ALA A 7 5.75 15.33 6.22
C ALA A 7 4.52 14.85 5.43
N ASP A 8 4.48 15.12 4.13
CA ASP A 8 3.41 14.64 3.26
C ASP A 8 3.52 13.13 3.08
N LEU A 9 4.74 12.61 2.89
CA LEU A 9 4.98 11.17 2.83
C LEU A 9 4.60 10.46 4.13
N GLU A 10 4.87 11.06 5.31
CA GLU A 10 4.41 10.52 6.59
C GLU A 10 2.88 10.43 6.65
N ARG A 11 2.17 11.48 6.22
CA ARG A 11 0.70 11.49 6.19
C ARG A 11 0.13 10.47 5.21
N LEU A 12 0.72 10.34 4.03
CA LEU A 12 0.25 9.43 2.99
C LEU A 12 0.46 7.96 3.37
N THR A 13 1.60 7.64 3.96
CA THR A 13 2.05 6.25 4.14
C THR A 13 1.86 5.72 5.56
N GLY A 14 1.63 6.62 6.52
CA GLY A 14 1.62 6.33 7.95
C GLY A 14 3.01 6.09 8.56
N ILE A 15 4.08 6.11 7.75
CA ILE A 15 5.44 5.85 8.21
C ILE A 15 6.07 7.16 8.69
N LYS A 16 6.63 7.14 9.90
CA LYS A 16 7.26 8.32 10.48
C LYS A 16 8.38 8.88 9.60
N ALA A 17 8.44 10.21 9.47
CA ALA A 17 9.44 10.91 8.66
C ALA A 17 10.88 10.53 9.02
N HIS A 18 11.17 10.33 10.31
CA HIS A 18 12.50 9.90 10.75
C HIS A 18 12.85 8.48 10.26
N THR A 19 11.86 7.58 10.19
CA THR A 19 12.02 6.21 9.70
C THR A 19 12.33 6.21 8.21
N ILE A 20 11.60 6.99 7.42
CA ILE A 20 11.84 7.14 5.98
C ILE A 20 13.28 7.62 5.73
N ARG A 21 13.75 8.63 6.49
CA ARG A 21 15.15 9.12 6.42
C ARG A 21 16.18 8.03 6.75
N ILE A 22 15.88 7.13 7.69
CA ILE A 22 16.77 6.00 7.98
C ILE A 22 16.82 5.04 6.80
N TRP A 23 15.69 4.78 6.15
CA TRP A 23 15.64 3.88 4.99
C TRP A 23 16.31 4.45 3.76
N GLU A 24 16.24 5.76 3.52
CA GLU A 24 17.07 6.46 2.53
C GLU A 24 18.54 6.12 2.75
N LYS A 25 19.06 6.36 3.96
CA LYS A 25 20.48 6.19 4.27
C LYS A 25 20.93 4.73 4.26
N ARG A 26 20.11 3.82 4.80
CA ARG A 26 20.52 2.43 5.06
C ARG A 26 20.29 1.52 3.87
N TYR A 27 19.21 1.74 3.12
CA TYR A 27 18.75 0.81 2.09
C TYR A 27 18.66 1.43 0.70
N ASN A 28 18.91 2.74 0.58
CA ASN A 28 18.72 3.47 -0.68
C ASN A 28 17.33 3.23 -1.30
N LEU A 29 16.31 3.09 -0.43
CA LEU A 29 14.97 2.68 -0.85
C LEU A 29 14.32 3.72 -1.79
N ILE A 30 14.52 4.98 -1.45
CA ILE A 30 14.18 6.17 -2.22
C ILE A 30 15.32 7.20 -2.06
N GLU A 31 15.46 8.09 -3.02
CA GLU A 31 16.51 9.12 -3.02
C GLU A 31 15.89 10.52 -3.05
N PRO A 32 16.04 11.35 -2.00
CA PRO A 32 15.42 12.66 -2.00
C PRO A 32 16.06 13.56 -3.05
N HIS A 33 15.22 14.25 -3.82
CA HIS A 33 15.65 15.39 -4.60
C HIS A 33 15.95 16.58 -3.67
N ARG A 34 16.76 17.53 -4.16
CA ARG A 34 17.18 18.71 -3.39
C ARG A 34 16.89 19.99 -4.13
N THR A 35 16.31 20.96 -3.44
CA THR A 35 16.19 22.33 -3.95
C THR A 35 17.56 23.01 -3.97
N SER A 36 17.65 24.18 -4.61
CA SER A 36 18.82 25.07 -4.54
C SER A 36 19.19 25.46 -3.10
N THR A 37 18.20 25.47 -2.20
CA THR A 37 18.37 25.69 -0.75
C THR A 37 18.62 24.41 0.05
N ASN A 38 18.89 23.28 -0.62
CA ASN A 38 19.19 21.95 -0.05
C ASN A 38 18.03 21.32 0.76
N ILE A 39 16.80 21.75 0.51
CA ILE A 39 15.60 21.17 1.13
C ILE A 39 15.23 19.88 0.36
N ARG A 40 14.89 18.82 1.10
CA ARG A 40 14.47 17.53 0.52
C ARG A 40 13.07 17.65 -0.08
N TYR A 41 12.88 17.06 -1.24
CA TYR A 41 11.56 16.79 -1.78
C TYR A 41 11.53 15.47 -2.55
N TYR A 42 10.32 14.94 -2.76
CA TYR A 42 10.10 13.64 -3.38
C TYR A 42 9.06 13.77 -4.48
N ASP A 43 9.14 12.90 -5.47
CA ASP A 43 8.20 12.88 -6.59
C ASP A 43 7.08 11.84 -6.40
N ASP A 44 6.17 11.80 -7.37
CA ASP A 44 5.04 10.89 -7.39
C ASP A 44 5.47 9.41 -7.38
N ASP A 45 6.59 9.06 -8.04
CA ASP A 45 7.11 7.70 -8.09
C ASP A 45 7.59 7.24 -6.72
N GLN A 46 8.30 8.11 -6.00
CA GLN A 46 8.79 7.83 -4.66
C GLN A 46 7.66 7.71 -3.65
N ALA A 47 6.62 8.55 -3.76
CA ALA A 47 5.43 8.45 -2.94
C ALA A 47 4.71 7.11 -3.17
N ARG A 48 4.49 6.71 -4.43
CA ARG A 48 3.88 5.42 -4.78
C ARG A 48 4.73 4.23 -4.31
N LYS A 49 6.05 4.30 -4.44
CA LYS A 49 6.95 3.25 -3.95
C LYS A 49 6.82 3.08 -2.43
N LEU A 50 6.76 4.16 -1.68
CA LEU A 50 6.55 4.09 -0.23
C LEU A 50 5.18 3.52 0.15
N LEU A 51 4.12 3.83 -0.59
CA LEU A 51 2.80 3.23 -0.37
C LEU A 51 2.85 1.71 -0.54
N LYS A 52 3.50 1.22 -1.60
CA LYS A 52 3.72 -0.23 -1.82
C LYS A 52 4.52 -0.87 -0.69
N VAL A 53 5.58 -0.21 -0.23
CA VAL A 53 6.39 -0.67 0.91
C VAL A 53 5.56 -0.71 2.19
N SER A 54 4.71 0.30 2.44
CA SER A 54 3.80 0.35 3.58
C SER A 54 2.83 -0.84 3.57
N THR A 55 2.28 -1.18 2.40
CA THR A 55 1.43 -2.37 2.23
C THR A 55 2.16 -3.66 2.64
N LEU A 56 3.39 -3.87 2.13
CA LEU A 56 4.20 -5.05 2.47
C LEU A 56 4.59 -5.11 3.95
N LEU A 57 4.82 -3.96 4.58
CA LEU A 57 5.10 -3.87 6.02
C LEU A 57 3.88 -4.22 6.87
N ALA A 58 2.68 -3.76 6.49
CA ALA A 58 1.43 -4.09 7.18
C ALA A 58 1.16 -5.60 7.17
N GLN A 59 1.70 -6.32 6.19
CA GLN A 59 1.63 -7.77 6.06
C GLN A 59 2.74 -8.51 6.82
N GLY A 60 3.54 -7.79 7.61
CA GLY A 60 4.57 -8.36 8.48
C GLY A 60 5.92 -8.62 7.81
N ILE A 61 6.10 -8.24 6.54
CA ILE A 61 7.39 -8.38 5.86
C ILE A 61 8.32 -7.29 6.37
N LYS A 62 9.51 -7.67 6.83
CA LYS A 62 10.48 -6.71 7.39
C LYS A 62 11.07 -5.84 6.28
N ILE A 63 11.30 -4.56 6.59
CA ILE A 63 11.91 -3.59 5.65
C ILE A 63 13.22 -4.08 5.03
N SER A 64 14.07 -4.76 5.81
CA SER A 64 15.35 -5.29 5.32
C SER A 64 15.17 -6.28 4.18
N LYS A 65 14.05 -7.00 4.16
CA LYS A 65 13.72 -7.92 3.06
C LYS A 65 13.08 -7.18 1.90
N ILE A 66 12.19 -6.22 2.20
CA ILE A 66 11.52 -5.41 1.16
C ILE A 66 12.54 -4.61 0.35
N SER A 67 13.59 -4.07 0.98
CA SER A 67 14.64 -3.31 0.30
C SER A 67 15.46 -4.11 -0.70
N GLU A 68 15.44 -5.44 -0.63
CA GLU A 68 16.12 -6.33 -1.59
C GLU A 68 15.26 -6.62 -2.82
N PHE A 69 13.98 -6.30 -2.80
CA PHE A 69 13.06 -6.58 -3.89
C PHE A 69 13.17 -5.55 -5.01
N SER A 70 13.14 -6.04 -6.24
CA SER A 70 12.86 -5.22 -7.41
C SER A 70 11.42 -4.72 -7.42
N ASP A 71 11.15 -3.65 -8.16
CA ASP A 71 9.79 -3.11 -8.28
C ASP A 71 8.80 -4.15 -8.84
N LYS A 72 9.28 -5.06 -9.71
CA LYS A 72 8.47 -6.18 -10.22
C LYS A 72 8.08 -7.15 -9.10
N GLU A 73 9.04 -7.55 -8.27
CA GLU A 73 8.77 -8.46 -7.14
C GLU A 73 7.85 -7.82 -6.10
N ILE A 74 8.01 -6.52 -5.83
CA ILE A 74 7.09 -5.77 -4.96
C ILE A 74 5.66 -5.86 -5.52
N ASN A 75 5.47 -5.58 -6.80
CA ASN A 75 4.14 -5.62 -7.43
C ASN A 75 3.55 -7.04 -7.43
N SER A 76 4.34 -8.05 -7.79
CA SER A 76 3.88 -9.46 -7.80
C SER A 76 3.46 -9.91 -6.41
N ARG A 77 4.23 -9.58 -5.37
CA ARG A 77 3.86 -9.90 -3.99
C ARG A 77 2.55 -9.22 -3.63
N ILE A 78 2.39 -7.93 -3.87
CA ILE A 78 1.15 -7.20 -3.57
C ILE A 78 -0.07 -7.89 -4.23
N GLN A 79 0.07 -8.37 -5.46
CA GLN A 79 -0.99 -9.10 -6.16
C GLN A 79 -1.31 -10.47 -5.54
N GLU A 80 -0.29 -11.22 -5.11
CA GLU A 80 -0.47 -12.54 -4.46
C GLU A 80 -1.12 -12.43 -3.07
N LEU A 81 -1.12 -11.25 -2.47
CA LEU A 81 -1.52 -11.03 -1.09
C LEU A 81 -3.05 -10.93 -0.87
N GLN A 82 -3.86 -11.16 -1.90
CA GLN A 82 -5.33 -11.10 -1.84
C GLN A 82 -5.98 -12.26 -1.05
N HIS A 83 -5.22 -13.24 -0.54
CA HIS A 83 -5.82 -14.51 -0.10
C HIS A 83 -5.62 -14.94 1.38
N VAL A 84 -4.74 -14.34 2.20
CA VAL A 84 -4.44 -14.92 3.56
C VAL A 84 -3.96 -13.91 4.63
N VAL A 85 -4.47 -12.68 4.71
CA VAL A 85 -3.96 -11.69 5.69
C VAL A 85 -5.05 -11.16 6.62
N SER A 86 -4.66 -10.62 7.79
CA SER A 86 -5.55 -9.92 8.72
C SER A 86 -6.32 -8.81 8.01
N GLU A 87 -7.54 -8.54 8.48
CA GLU A 87 -8.42 -7.49 7.94
C GLU A 87 -7.70 -6.13 7.86
N ASP A 88 -6.92 -5.76 8.89
CA ASP A 88 -6.18 -4.50 8.92
C ASP A 88 -5.12 -4.38 7.82
N ALA A 89 -4.43 -5.47 7.48
CA ALA A 89 -3.40 -5.48 6.45
C ALA A 89 -4.03 -5.39 5.04
N ILE A 90 -5.17 -6.04 4.85
CA ILE A 90 -5.98 -5.94 3.62
C ILE A 90 -6.46 -4.49 3.45
N CYS A 91 -7.05 -3.90 4.49
CA CYS A 91 -7.49 -2.51 4.49
C CYS A 91 -6.35 -1.53 4.18
N THR A 92 -5.18 -1.73 4.78
CA THR A 92 -4.00 -0.88 4.52
C THR A 92 -3.56 -0.96 3.06
N GLY A 93 -3.49 -2.17 2.50
CA GLY A 93 -3.17 -2.37 1.10
C GLY A 93 -4.15 -1.67 0.16
N PHE A 94 -5.45 -1.82 0.43
CA PHE A 94 -6.51 -1.18 -0.34
C PHE A 94 -6.42 0.36 -0.29
N ILE A 95 -6.30 0.94 0.90
CA ILE A 95 -6.17 2.39 1.07
C ILE A 95 -4.95 2.90 0.30
N ASN A 96 -3.84 2.17 0.37
CA ASN A 96 -2.61 2.54 -0.34
C ASN A 96 -2.76 2.46 -1.87
N GLU A 97 -3.47 1.46 -2.41
CA GLU A 97 -3.76 1.35 -3.84
C GLU A 97 -4.65 2.50 -4.33
N LEU A 98 -5.74 2.79 -3.61
CA LEU A 98 -6.60 3.93 -3.93
C LEU A 98 -5.82 5.25 -3.87
N THR A 99 -5.02 5.44 -2.81
CA THR A 99 -4.17 6.62 -2.65
C THR A 99 -3.20 6.75 -3.82
N ALA A 100 -2.54 5.65 -4.23
CA ALA A 100 -1.62 5.66 -5.36
C ALA A 100 -2.30 6.04 -6.69
N ALA A 101 -3.51 5.53 -6.95
CA ALA A 101 -4.30 5.88 -8.14
C ALA A 101 -4.72 7.36 -8.12
N MET A 102 -5.18 7.87 -6.96
CA MET A 102 -5.50 9.28 -6.78
C MET A 102 -4.27 10.18 -7.00
N LEU A 103 -3.10 9.81 -6.47
CA LEU A 103 -1.86 10.56 -6.67
C LEU A 103 -1.44 10.60 -8.15
N ALA A 104 -1.74 9.53 -8.91
CA ALA A 104 -1.49 9.45 -10.34
C ALA A 104 -2.57 10.13 -11.21
N PHE A 105 -3.66 10.62 -10.60
CA PHE A 105 -4.87 11.05 -11.31
C PHE A 105 -5.39 9.99 -12.31
N ASP A 106 -5.23 8.72 -11.97
CA ASP A 106 -5.67 7.59 -12.80
C ASP A 106 -7.06 7.13 -12.35
N GLU A 107 -8.08 7.72 -12.97
CA GLU A 107 -9.49 7.44 -12.69
C GLU A 107 -9.84 5.97 -12.97
N THR A 108 -9.30 5.40 -14.06
CA THR A 108 -9.58 4.02 -14.44
C THR A 108 -8.99 3.03 -13.44
N ALA A 109 -7.76 3.26 -12.98
CA ALA A 109 -7.18 2.46 -11.91
C ALA A 109 -7.99 2.60 -10.63
N PHE A 110 -8.34 3.83 -10.25
CA PHE A 110 -9.15 4.08 -9.05
C PHE A 110 -10.47 3.31 -9.09
N GLU A 111 -11.25 3.44 -10.17
CA GLU A 111 -12.54 2.77 -10.33
C GLU A 111 -12.38 1.25 -10.29
N LYS A 112 -11.37 0.71 -11.00
CA LYS A 112 -11.07 -0.72 -10.98
C LYS A 112 -10.77 -1.23 -9.57
N HIS A 113 -9.84 -0.58 -8.86
CA HIS A 113 -9.45 -0.99 -7.51
C HIS A 113 -10.62 -0.85 -6.52
N PHE A 114 -11.42 0.20 -6.65
CA PHE A 114 -12.60 0.44 -5.83
C PHE A 114 -13.69 -0.62 -6.04
N LEU A 115 -14.04 -0.91 -7.30
CA LEU A 115 -15.07 -1.90 -7.63
C LEU A 115 -14.65 -3.32 -7.27
N GLN A 116 -13.41 -3.71 -7.56
CA GLN A 116 -12.92 -5.06 -7.24
C GLN A 116 -13.07 -5.39 -5.75
N GLN A 117 -12.77 -4.43 -4.87
CA GLN A 117 -12.86 -4.62 -3.42
C GLN A 117 -14.31 -4.54 -2.89
N LEU A 118 -15.16 -3.74 -3.51
CA LEU A 118 -16.61 -3.76 -3.23
C LEU A 118 -17.20 -5.14 -3.49
N PHE A 119 -16.85 -5.77 -4.62
CA PHE A 119 -17.27 -7.12 -4.94
C PHE A 119 -16.74 -8.15 -3.93
N ASP A 120 -15.45 -8.08 -3.57
CA ASP A 120 -14.86 -9.02 -2.61
C ASP A 120 -15.52 -8.92 -1.22
N LEU A 121 -15.81 -7.70 -0.74
CA LEU A 121 -16.48 -7.46 0.54
C LEU A 121 -17.94 -7.93 0.54
N GLU A 122 -18.68 -7.73 -0.54
CA GLU A 122 -20.05 -8.22 -0.67
C GLU A 122 -20.10 -9.75 -0.78
N CYS A 123 -19.17 -10.35 -1.52
CA CYS A 123 -19.04 -11.80 -1.63
C CYS A 123 -18.71 -12.45 -0.28
N ILE A 124 -17.78 -11.90 0.51
CA ILE A 124 -17.46 -12.41 1.85
C ILE A 124 -18.67 -12.32 2.79
N LYS A 125 -19.41 -11.20 2.77
CA LYS A 125 -20.65 -11.04 3.54
C LYS A 125 -21.76 -12.00 3.10
N LEU A 126 -21.87 -12.28 1.80
CA LEU A 126 -22.78 -13.30 1.30
C LEU A 126 -22.34 -14.69 1.79
N CYS A 127 -21.07 -15.05 1.62
CA CYS A 127 -20.53 -16.36 2.01
C CYS A 127 -20.67 -16.63 3.51
N SER A 128 -20.47 -15.63 4.38
CA SER A 128 -20.71 -15.79 5.81
C SER A 128 -22.19 -15.95 6.15
N LYS A 129 -23.07 -15.19 5.49
CA LYS A 129 -24.52 -15.29 5.63
C LYS A 129 -25.09 -16.65 5.19
N TYR A 130 -24.55 -17.23 4.11
CA TYR A 130 -24.99 -18.54 3.59
C TYR A 130 -24.28 -19.73 4.26
N SER A 131 -23.05 -19.57 4.78
CA SER A 131 -22.37 -20.63 5.57
C SER A 131 -23.05 -20.88 6.91
N ILE A 132 -23.54 -19.84 7.60
CA ILE A 132 -24.29 -20.00 8.86
C ILE A 132 -25.60 -20.77 8.62
N HIS A 133 -26.25 -20.57 7.47
CA HIS A 133 -27.52 -21.24 7.16
C HIS A 133 -27.37 -22.74 6.87
N PHE A 134 -26.18 -23.21 6.46
CA PHE A 134 -25.91 -24.63 6.24
C PHE A 134 -25.62 -25.40 7.54
N TYR A 135 -25.05 -24.75 8.55
CA TYR A 135 -24.77 -25.40 9.85
C TYR A 135 -25.98 -25.45 10.80
N THR A 136 -26.99 -24.61 10.62
CA THR A 136 -28.19 -24.58 11.49
C THR A 136 -29.36 -25.46 11.00
N LYS A 137 -29.14 -26.33 10.01
CA LYS A 137 -30.18 -27.22 9.44
C LYS A 137 -29.86 -28.71 9.59
N GLN A 138 -29.05 -29.07 10.58
CA GLN A 138 -28.67 -30.47 10.87
C GLN A 138 -29.11 -30.99 12.25
N ASP A 139 -30.02 -30.28 12.93
CA ASP A 139 -30.76 -30.80 14.09
C ASP A 139 -32.26 -30.90 13.80
#